data_AF-A0A349LR43-F1
#
_entry.id   AF-A0A349LR43-F1
#
_cell.length_a   1.000
_cell.length_b   1.000
_cell.length_c   1.000
_cell.angle_alpha   90.00
_cell.angle_beta   90.00
_cell.angle_gamma   90.00
#
_symmetry.space_group_name_H-M   'P 1'
#
loop_
_entity.id
_entity.type
_entity.pdbx_description
1 polymer ?
#
loop_
_entity_poly.entity_id
_entity_poly.type
_entity_poly.pdbx_seq_one_letter_code
_entity_poly.pdbx_strand_id
1 'polypeptide(L)'
;MKKLSILIYFWSFGLFASADIPYEWNSVHIEANDDVSVKLKRNLETGKIKYFEFVFDGNKTVVPKTWFEDLDRPRFDTVRITYGCSQIIKEDESSVFTCSSHINFKYWIDPGDEELPDWYEEPEVTFYIESGVLTERLTKIKDSENHWSLSWLEADGSKSKDEIKRF
;
A
#
# COMPACT_ATOMS: atom_id res chain seq x y z
N MET A 1 52.17 1.99 -56.17
CA MET A 1 52.20 1.99 -54.69
C MET A 1 50.98 2.75 -54.18
N LYS A 2 50.16 2.10 -53.32
CA LYS A 2 49.19 2.69 -52.37
C LYS A 2 47.99 3.43 -53.03
N LYS A 3 46.71 3.30 -52.61
CA LYS A 3 46.09 2.86 -51.36
C LYS A 3 44.74 2.17 -51.66
N LEU A 4 44.53 1.03 -51.02
CA LEU A 4 43.25 0.38 -50.85
C LEU A 4 42.50 1.12 -49.73
N SER A 5 41.50 1.93 -50.05
CA SER A 5 40.63 2.55 -49.04
C SER A 5 39.40 1.67 -48.84
N ILE A 6 39.46 0.84 -47.80
CA ILE A 6 38.33 0.08 -47.28
C ILE A 6 37.40 1.09 -46.60
N LEU A 7 36.27 1.40 -47.23
CA LEU A 7 35.17 2.11 -46.59
C LEU A 7 34.46 1.16 -45.63
N ILE A 8 34.81 1.26 -44.35
CA ILE A 8 34.07 0.65 -43.25
C ILE A 8 32.82 1.53 -43.03
N TYR A 9 31.76 1.25 -43.76
CA TYR A 9 30.47 1.88 -43.54
C TYR A 9 29.80 1.22 -42.33
N PHE A 10 29.86 1.94 -41.20
CA PHE A 10 28.74 2.15 -40.28
C PHE A 10 27.92 0.91 -39.90
N TRP A 11 28.51 0.04 -39.10
CA TRP A 11 27.76 -0.68 -38.06
C TRP A 11 27.71 0.21 -36.82
N SER A 12 26.95 1.31 -36.89
CA SER A 12 26.40 1.91 -35.69
C SER A 12 25.31 0.97 -35.21
N PHE A 13 25.72 -0.07 -34.49
CA PHE A 13 24.85 -0.79 -33.58
C PHE A 13 24.07 0.27 -32.80
N GLY A 14 22.78 0.36 -33.07
CA GLY A 14 21.85 1.01 -32.16
C GLY A 14 21.98 0.24 -30.85
N LEU A 15 22.82 0.76 -29.95
CA LEU A 15 22.74 0.46 -28.55
C LEU A 15 21.36 1.00 -28.14
N PHE A 16 20.34 0.18 -28.30
CA PHE A 16 19.14 0.29 -27.50
C PHE A 16 19.66 0.14 -26.07
N ALA A 17 19.94 1.28 -25.43
CA ALA A 17 20.16 1.30 -24.00
C ALA A 17 18.98 0.51 -23.42
N SER A 18 19.30 -0.59 -22.74
CA SER A 18 18.30 -1.36 -22.01
C SER A 18 17.55 -0.34 -21.17
N ALA A 19 16.28 -0.11 -21.50
CA ALA A 19 15.44 0.67 -20.63
C ALA A 19 15.44 -0.10 -19.32
N ASP A 20 16.04 0.47 -18.28
CA ASP A 20 15.95 -0.07 -16.94
C ASP A 20 14.47 -0.06 -16.59
N ILE A 21 13.82 -1.21 -16.74
CA ILE A 21 12.44 -1.38 -16.36
C ILE A 21 12.45 -1.23 -14.83
N PRO A 22 11.78 -0.21 -14.26
CA PRO A 22 11.75 -0.05 -12.81
C PRO A 22 11.23 -1.35 -12.20
N TYR A 23 12.02 -1.92 -11.28
CA TYR A 23 11.66 -3.17 -10.63
C TYR A 23 10.47 -2.92 -9.69
N GLU A 24 9.26 -3.13 -10.19
CA GLU A 24 8.05 -3.07 -9.38
C GLU A 24 7.82 -4.40 -8.65
N TRP A 25 7.52 -4.32 -7.35
CA TRP A 25 7.21 -5.49 -6.56
C TRP A 25 5.83 -6.02 -6.90
N ASN A 26 5.78 -7.22 -7.47
CA ASN A 26 4.53 -7.86 -7.89
C ASN A 26 3.82 -8.63 -6.78
N SER A 27 4.54 -8.91 -5.71
CA SER A 27 4.02 -9.51 -4.50
C SER A 27 4.88 -9.13 -3.32
N VAL A 28 4.25 -9.01 -2.16
CA VAL A 28 4.94 -8.91 -0.88
C VAL A 28 4.34 -9.94 0.07
N HIS A 29 5.22 -10.57 0.84
CA HIS A 29 4.85 -11.48 1.91
C HIS A 29 5.71 -11.10 3.12
N ILE A 30 5.05 -10.63 4.17
CA ILE A 30 5.69 -10.22 5.42
C ILE A 30 5.21 -11.20 6.49
N GLU A 31 6.16 -11.77 7.22
CA GLU A 31 5.93 -12.67 8.35
C GLU A 31 6.58 -12.01 9.57
N ALA A 32 5.77 -11.65 10.56
CA ALA A 32 6.24 -10.95 11.75
C ALA A 32 6.54 -11.93 12.90
N ASN A 33 5.70 -12.95 13.06
CA ASN A 33 5.88 -14.10 13.94
C ASN A 33 4.98 -15.26 13.43
N ASP A 34 4.99 -16.40 14.12
CA ASP A 34 4.24 -17.61 13.70
C ASP A 34 2.73 -17.38 13.50
N ASP A 35 2.16 -16.37 14.16
CA ASP A 35 0.72 -16.09 14.16
C ASP A 35 0.35 -14.80 13.39
N VAL A 36 1.33 -14.11 12.80
CA VAL A 36 1.11 -12.82 12.11
C VAL A 36 1.84 -12.78 10.76
N SER A 37 1.07 -12.75 9.68
CA SER A 37 1.59 -12.56 8.32
C SER A 37 0.65 -11.77 7.42
N VAL A 38 1.20 -11.15 6.38
CA VAL A 38 0.45 -10.42 5.37
C VAL A 38 1.00 -10.76 4.00
N LYS A 39 0.10 -11.03 3.06
CA LYS A 39 0.41 -11.37 1.68
C LYS A 39 -0.41 -10.54 0.73
N LEU A 40 0.25 -9.70 -0.06
CA LEU A 40 -0.37 -8.99 -1.18
C LEU A 40 0.22 -9.45 -2.50
N LYS A 41 -0.63 -9.55 -3.52
CA LYS A 41 -0.21 -9.77 -4.91
C LYS A 41 -0.88 -8.76 -5.82
N ARG A 42 -0.14 -8.31 -6.81
CA ARG A 42 -0.57 -7.35 -7.83
C ARG A 42 -1.00 -8.07 -9.11
N ASN A 43 -1.92 -7.47 -9.84
CA ASN A 43 -2.15 -7.77 -11.25
C ASN A 43 -1.17 -6.93 -12.09
N LEU A 44 -0.32 -7.58 -12.87
CA LEU A 44 0.72 -6.92 -13.68
C LEU A 44 0.16 -6.01 -14.77
N GLU A 45 -1.02 -6.33 -15.28
CA GLU A 45 -1.64 -5.58 -16.38
C GLU A 45 -2.28 -4.29 -15.88
N THR A 46 -2.91 -4.33 -14.70
CA THR A 46 -3.67 -3.20 -14.16
C THR A 46 -2.94 -2.43 -13.08
N GLY A 47 -1.87 -2.98 -12.52
CA GLY A 47 -1.19 -2.42 -11.35
C GLY A 47 -1.96 -2.59 -10.03
N LYS A 48 -3.19 -3.11 -10.05
CA LYS A 48 -4.08 -3.21 -8.88
C LYS A 48 -3.80 -4.43 -8.02
N ILE A 49 -4.31 -4.43 -6.78
CA ILE A 49 -4.28 -5.62 -5.92
C ILE A 49 -5.14 -6.72 -6.56
N LYS A 50 -4.52 -7.88 -6.79
CA LYS A 50 -5.17 -9.11 -7.25
C LYS A 50 -5.60 -10.00 -6.09
N TYR A 51 -4.81 -10.01 -5.02
CA TYR A 51 -5.01 -10.90 -3.88
C TYR A 51 -4.43 -10.26 -2.63
N PHE A 52 -5.19 -10.34 -1.54
CA PHE A 52 -4.80 -9.86 -0.23
C PHE A 52 -5.28 -10.88 0.81
N GLU A 53 -4.33 -11.42 1.56
CA GLU A 53 -4.55 -12.33 2.68
C GLU A 53 -3.72 -11.85 3.86
N PHE A 54 -4.25 -12.05 5.07
CA PHE A 54 -3.49 -11.90 6.29
C PHE A 54 -3.74 -13.07 7.23
N VAL A 55 -2.83 -13.26 8.17
CA VAL A 55 -2.98 -14.11 9.35
C VAL A 55 -2.74 -13.23 10.55
N PHE A 56 -3.65 -13.27 11.52
CA PHE A 56 -3.49 -12.64 12.83
C PHE A 56 -4.08 -13.58 13.89
N ASP A 57 -3.34 -13.80 14.98
CA ASP A 57 -3.73 -14.71 16.07
C ASP A 57 -4.07 -16.12 15.56
N GLY A 58 -3.32 -16.60 14.55
CA GLY A 58 -3.54 -17.89 13.89
C GLY A 58 -4.75 -17.94 12.96
N ASN A 59 -5.57 -16.90 12.91
CA ASN A 59 -6.73 -16.81 12.03
C ASN A 59 -6.32 -16.26 10.67
N LYS A 60 -6.45 -17.10 9.64
CA LYS A 60 -6.25 -16.71 8.25
C LYS A 60 -7.51 -16.07 7.67
N THR A 61 -7.36 -14.88 7.11
CA THR A 61 -8.43 -14.14 6.44
C THR A 61 -8.00 -13.74 5.04
N VAL A 62 -8.81 -14.11 4.04
CA VAL A 62 -8.69 -13.60 2.67
C VAL A 62 -9.59 -12.38 2.57
N VAL A 63 -8.99 -11.23 2.28
CA VAL A 63 -9.71 -9.95 2.23
C VAL A 63 -10.61 -9.92 0.99
N PRO A 64 -11.90 -9.59 1.11
CA PRO A 64 -12.78 -9.47 -0.05
C PRO A 64 -12.36 -8.32 -0.96
N LYS A 65 -12.50 -8.51 -2.28
CA LYS A 65 -12.05 -7.54 -3.29
C LYS A 65 -12.64 -6.13 -3.13
N THR A 66 -13.86 -6.03 -2.62
CA THR A 66 -14.56 -4.76 -2.36
C THR A 66 -13.81 -3.84 -1.38
N TRP A 67 -12.89 -4.39 -0.58
CA TRP A 67 -12.09 -3.64 0.39
C TRP A 67 -10.84 -2.97 -0.20
N PHE A 68 -10.48 -3.27 -1.44
CA PHE A 68 -9.23 -2.79 -2.01
C PHE A 68 -9.26 -2.50 -3.52
N GLU A 69 -10.39 -2.69 -4.19
CA GLU A 69 -10.48 -2.52 -5.65
C GLU A 69 -10.39 -1.06 -6.13
N ASP A 70 -10.68 -0.13 -5.22
CA ASP A 70 -10.54 1.32 -5.37
C ASP A 70 -9.08 1.79 -5.17
N LEU A 71 -8.23 0.96 -4.57
CA LEU A 71 -6.81 1.30 -4.35
C LEU A 71 -6.01 1.06 -5.63
N ASP A 72 -5.65 2.14 -6.30
CA ASP A 72 -4.85 2.07 -7.51
C ASP A 72 -3.35 2.01 -7.19
N ARG A 73 -2.62 1.15 -7.91
CA ARG A 73 -1.15 0.98 -7.81
C ARG A 73 -0.58 1.07 -6.37
N PRO A 74 -0.92 0.11 -5.48
CA PRO A 74 -0.40 0.08 -4.10
C PRO A 74 1.13 -0.03 -4.05
N ARG A 75 1.77 0.66 -3.11
CA ARG A 75 3.21 0.60 -2.89
C ARG A 75 3.58 -0.53 -1.93
N PHE A 76 3.94 -1.68 -2.49
CA PHE A 76 4.24 -2.88 -1.71
C PHE A 76 5.47 -2.75 -0.81
N ASP A 77 6.40 -1.85 -1.12
CA ASP A 77 7.57 -1.52 -0.28
C ASP A 77 7.20 -0.75 1.01
N THR A 78 6.01 -0.13 1.03
CA THR A 78 5.51 0.63 2.17
C THR A 78 4.62 -0.17 3.10
N VAL A 79 4.37 -1.45 2.82
CA VAL A 79 3.51 -2.28 3.66
C VAL A 79 4.11 -2.44 5.05
N ARG A 80 3.31 -2.16 6.08
CA ARG A 80 3.65 -2.34 7.48
C ARG A 80 2.56 -3.13 8.18
N ILE A 81 3.00 -3.98 9.10
CA ILE A 81 2.15 -4.69 10.04
C ILE A 81 2.43 -4.09 11.41
N THR A 82 1.39 -3.62 12.08
CA THR A 82 1.45 -3.24 13.48
C THR A 82 0.59 -4.21 14.27
N TYR A 83 1.18 -4.83 15.28
CA TYR A 83 0.51 -5.73 16.20
C TYR A 83 1.06 -5.49 17.60
N GLY A 84 0.19 -5.21 18.56
CA GLY A 84 0.63 -5.03 19.93
C GLY A 84 -0.51 -4.75 20.89
N CYS A 85 -0.29 -5.09 22.15
CA CYS A 85 -1.19 -4.80 23.25
C CYS A 85 -0.55 -3.81 24.21
N SER A 86 -1.32 -2.81 24.61
CA SER A 86 -0.96 -1.88 25.67
C SER A 86 -1.78 -2.20 26.92
N GLN A 87 -1.12 -2.20 28.08
CA GLN A 87 -1.79 -2.33 29.37
C GLN A 87 -2.13 -0.92 29.87
N ILE A 88 -3.42 -0.67 30.06
CA ILE A 88 -3.93 0.56 30.67
C ILE A 88 -4.25 0.24 32.12
N ILE A 89 -3.55 0.90 33.04
CA ILE A 89 -3.81 0.83 34.48
C ILE A 89 -4.83 1.92 34.81
N LYS A 90 -5.98 1.53 35.35
CA LYS A 90 -7.03 2.44 35.80
C LYS A 90 -6.73 2.95 37.21
N GLU A 91 -7.43 4.02 37.61
CA GLU A 91 -7.29 4.64 38.93
C GLU A 91 -7.65 3.69 40.09
N ASP A 92 -8.45 2.66 39.83
CA ASP A 92 -8.82 1.60 40.78
C ASP A 92 -7.80 0.45 40.83
N GLU A 93 -6.60 0.65 40.30
CA GLU A 93 -5.52 -0.35 40.14
C GLU A 93 -5.89 -1.56 39.28
N SER A 94 -7.06 -1.56 38.63
CA SER A 94 -7.41 -2.59 37.67
C SER A 94 -6.68 -2.37 36.35
N SER A 95 -6.30 -3.45 35.68
CA SER A 95 -5.64 -3.38 34.38
C SER A 95 -6.55 -3.85 33.26
N VAL A 96 -6.63 -3.07 32.18
CA VAL A 96 -7.27 -3.45 30.91
C VAL A 96 -6.19 -3.53 29.84
N PHE A 97 -6.20 -4.60 29.05
CA PHE A 97 -5.36 -4.68 27.86
C PHE A 97 -6.14 -4.18 26.64
N THR A 98 -5.56 -3.25 25.90
CA THR A 98 -6.07 -2.80 24.60
C THR A 98 -5.08 -3.24 23.54
N CYS A 99 -5.50 -4.19 22.71
CA CYS A 99 -4.74 -4.69 21.59
C CYS A 99 -5.16 -3.96 20.31
N SER A 100 -4.19 -3.61 19.48
CA SER A 100 -4.43 -3.02 18.17
C SER A 100 -3.62 -3.76 17.13
N SER A 101 -4.31 -4.20 16.08
CA SER A 101 -3.72 -4.89 14.95
C SER A 101 -4.12 -4.16 13.69
N HIS A 102 -3.16 -3.72 12.89
CA HIS A 102 -3.47 -3.08 11.62
C HIS A 102 -2.40 -3.34 10.56
N ILE A 103 -2.83 -3.25 9.32
CA ILE A 103 -1.99 -3.30 8.13
C ILE A 103 -2.14 -1.96 7.44
N ASN A 104 -1.03 -1.27 7.13
CA ASN A 104 -1.08 -0.05 6.34
C ASN A 104 -0.10 -0.08 5.18
N PHE A 105 -0.42 0.68 4.14
CA PHE A 105 0.46 0.95 3.02
C PHE A 105 -0.01 2.18 2.24
N LYS A 106 0.91 2.76 1.49
CA LYS A 106 0.64 3.86 0.57
C LYS A 106 0.19 3.35 -0.79
N TYR A 107 -0.51 4.18 -1.53
CA TYR A 107 -0.92 3.89 -2.90
C TYR A 107 -0.92 5.17 -3.75
N TRP A 108 -0.90 5.02 -5.07
CA TRP A 108 -0.89 6.16 -5.97
C TRP A 108 -2.31 6.53 -6.38
N ILE A 109 -2.56 7.83 -6.51
CA ILE A 109 -3.68 8.37 -7.26
C ILE A 109 -3.08 8.99 -8.51
N ASP A 110 -3.57 8.58 -9.68
CA ASP A 110 -3.15 9.14 -10.96
C ASP A 110 -3.57 10.63 -11.02
N PRO A 111 -2.61 11.58 -11.05
CA PRO A 111 -2.94 13.00 -11.17
C PRO A 111 -3.37 13.39 -12.59
N GLY A 112 -3.34 12.45 -13.55
CA GLY A 112 -3.54 12.74 -14.96
C GLY A 112 -2.37 13.55 -15.52
N ASP A 113 -2.68 14.61 -16.27
CA ASP A 113 -1.68 15.48 -16.89
C ASP A 113 -1.24 16.65 -15.99
N GLU A 114 -1.71 16.70 -14.74
CA GLU A 114 -1.39 17.78 -13.80
C GLU A 114 -0.06 17.54 -13.08
N GLU A 115 0.75 18.58 -12.94
CA GLU A 115 1.95 18.54 -12.11
C GLU A 115 1.54 18.41 -10.64
N LEU A 116 2.13 17.44 -9.93
CA LEU A 116 1.84 17.23 -8.53
C LEU A 116 2.28 18.46 -7.71
N PRO A 117 1.41 19.02 -6.86
CA PRO A 117 1.77 20.16 -6.05
C PRO A 117 2.83 19.79 -4.99
N ASP A 118 3.62 20.76 -4.54
CA ASP A 118 4.69 20.55 -3.55
C ASP A 118 4.20 19.94 -2.23
N TRP A 119 2.94 20.18 -1.89
CA TRP A 119 2.33 19.65 -0.67
C TRP A 119 1.77 18.23 -0.85
N TYR A 120 1.78 17.66 -2.06
CA TYR A 120 1.26 16.33 -2.33
C TYR A 120 1.96 15.29 -1.46
N GLU A 121 1.15 14.45 -0.83
CA GLU A 121 1.61 13.26 -0.14
C GLU A 121 0.80 12.08 -0.66
N GLU A 122 1.49 10.98 -0.95
CA GLU A 122 0.84 9.73 -1.37
C GLU A 122 -0.22 9.32 -0.34
N PRO A 123 -1.44 9.00 -0.79
CA PRO A 123 -2.49 8.45 0.05
C PRO A 123 -2.05 7.21 0.81
N GLU A 124 -2.64 7.02 1.99
CA GLU A 124 -2.41 5.88 2.85
C GLU A 124 -3.73 5.17 3.14
N VAL A 125 -3.70 3.85 3.12
CA VAL A 125 -4.81 3.01 3.59
C VAL A 125 -4.36 2.24 4.83
N THR A 126 -5.25 2.14 5.81
CA THR A 126 -5.07 1.34 7.02
C THR A 126 -6.26 0.39 7.18
N PHE A 127 -5.98 -0.90 7.33
CA PHE A 127 -6.94 -1.95 7.63
C PHE A 127 -6.83 -2.31 9.11
N TYR A 128 -7.92 -2.14 9.85
CA TYR A 128 -8.00 -2.48 11.28
C TYR A 128 -8.53 -3.90 11.45
N ILE A 129 -7.87 -4.64 12.33
CA ILE A 129 -8.11 -6.05 12.56
C ILE A 129 -8.31 -6.27 14.05
N GLU A 130 -9.38 -6.95 14.42
CA GLU A 130 -9.67 -7.32 15.79
C GLU A 130 -9.89 -8.82 15.86
N SER A 131 -9.13 -9.50 16.73
CA SER A 131 -9.19 -10.96 16.91
C SER A 131 -9.09 -11.75 15.59
N GLY A 132 -8.23 -11.29 14.67
CA GLY A 132 -8.06 -11.90 13.35
C GLY A 132 -9.15 -11.60 12.31
N VAL A 133 -10.10 -10.73 12.65
CA VAL A 133 -11.21 -10.33 11.76
C VAL A 133 -11.00 -8.88 11.31
N LEU A 134 -11.20 -8.64 10.02
CA LEU A 134 -11.18 -7.29 9.45
C LEU A 134 -12.43 -6.53 9.92
N THR A 135 -12.23 -5.40 10.60
CA THR A 135 -13.32 -4.59 11.17
C THR A 135 -13.58 -3.33 10.38
N GLU A 136 -12.52 -2.57 10.09
CA GLU A 136 -12.62 -1.26 9.48
C GLU A 136 -11.47 -1.01 8.51
N ARG A 137 -11.67 -0.08 7.58
CA ARG A 137 -10.62 0.46 6.71
C ARG A 137 -10.71 1.97 6.67
N LEU A 138 -9.60 2.61 6.99
CA LEU A 138 -9.40 4.05 6.85
C LEU A 138 -8.59 4.35 5.60
N THR A 139 -9.09 5.26 4.77
CA THR A 139 -8.34 5.89 3.68
C THR A 139 -8.02 7.33 4.06
N LYS A 140 -6.75 7.73 3.97
CA LYS A 140 -6.24 9.06 4.30
C LYS A 140 -5.61 9.70 3.07
N ILE A 141 -6.13 10.86 2.65
CA ILE A 141 -5.69 11.60 1.46
C ILE A 141 -5.41 13.05 1.84
N LYS A 142 -4.29 13.60 1.39
CA LYS A 142 -3.97 15.02 1.54
C LYS A 142 -4.48 15.77 0.32
N ASP A 143 -5.67 16.37 0.42
CA ASP A 143 -6.30 17.03 -0.74
C ASP A 143 -5.88 18.50 -0.90
N SER A 144 -5.28 19.10 0.13
CA SER A 144 -4.64 20.41 0.03
C SER A 144 -3.53 20.57 1.08
N GLU A 145 -2.75 21.65 0.97
CA GLU A 145 -1.62 21.95 1.86
C GLU A 145 -1.96 21.78 3.35
N ASN A 146 -3.15 22.21 3.77
CA ASN A 146 -3.60 22.22 5.17
C ASN A 146 -4.80 21.29 5.42
N HIS A 147 -5.04 20.32 4.55
CA HIS A 147 -6.25 19.50 4.60
C HIS A 147 -6.00 18.01 4.35
N TRP A 148 -6.57 17.20 5.23
CA TRP A 148 -6.67 15.75 5.05
C TRP A 148 -8.13 15.30 5.02
N SER A 149 -8.49 14.56 3.97
CA SER A 149 -9.71 13.75 3.93
C SER A 149 -9.46 12.38 4.51
N LEU A 150 -10.39 11.95 5.36
CA LEU A 150 -10.43 10.63 5.96
C LEU A 150 -11.74 9.97 5.55
N SER A 151 -11.69 8.77 4.96
CA SER A 151 -12.88 8.00 4.58
C SER A 151 -12.85 6.63 5.23
N TRP A 152 -13.94 6.27 5.91
CA TRP A 152 -14.07 5.02 6.65
C TRP A 152 -14.99 4.04 5.93
N LEU A 153 -14.54 2.79 5.82
CA LEU A 153 -15.31 1.64 5.35
C LEU A 153 -15.45 0.63 6.50
N GLU A 154 -16.68 0.27 6.81
CA GLU A 154 -17.03 -0.66 7.88
C GLU A 154 -17.05 -2.12 7.41
N ALA A 155 -17.15 -3.05 8.36
CA ALA A 155 -17.19 -4.49 8.13
C ALA A 155 -18.24 -4.94 7.09
N ASP A 156 -19.39 -4.24 7.03
CA ASP A 156 -20.49 -4.52 6.09
C ASP A 156 -20.29 -3.89 4.70
N GLY A 157 -19.17 -3.20 4.49
CA GLY A 157 -18.87 -2.48 3.25
C GLY A 157 -19.59 -1.14 3.12
N SER A 158 -20.30 -0.69 4.15
CA SER A 158 -20.89 0.65 4.17
C SER A 158 -19.82 1.70 4.45
N LYS A 159 -19.99 2.88 3.85
CA LYS A 159 -19.18 4.06 4.21
C LYS A 159 -19.77 4.68 5.46
N SER A 160 -18.98 4.71 6.52
CA SER A 160 -19.43 5.16 7.85
C SER A 160 -19.32 6.67 8.01
N LYS A 161 -18.22 7.26 7.52
CA LYS A 161 -17.95 8.68 7.70
C LYS A 161 -16.88 9.20 6.74
N ASP A 162 -17.11 10.39 6.20
CA ASP A 162 -16.07 11.22 5.62
C ASP A 162 -15.76 12.35 6.63
N GLU A 163 -14.51 12.45 7.08
CA GLU A 163 -14.04 13.51 7.97
C GLU A 163 -13.01 14.39 7.29
N ILE A 164 -13.16 15.70 7.50
CA ILE A 164 -12.24 16.75 7.05
C ILE A 164 -11.45 17.22 8.26
N LYS A 165 -10.13 16.98 8.28
CA LYS A 165 -9.22 17.53 9.30
C LYS A 165 -8.41 18.68 8.72
N ARG A 166 -8.57 19.86 9.32
CA ARG A 166 -7.80 21.07 9.02
C ARG A 166 -6.70 21.25 10.06
N PHE A 167 -5.52 21.66 9.61
CA PHE A 167 -4.38 21.99 10.47
C PHE A 167 -4.05 23.48 10.36
#